data_AF-A0A6J7LWU9-F1
#
_entry.id   AF-A0A6J7LWU9-F1
#
_cell.length_a   1.000
_cell.length_b   1.000
_cell.length_c   1.000
_cell.angle_alpha   90.00
_cell.angle_beta   90.00
_cell.angle_gamma   90.00
#
_symmetry.space_group_name_H-M   'P 1'
#
loop_
_entity.id
_entity.type
_entity.pdbx_description
1 polymer ?
#
loop_
_entity_poly.entity_id
_entity_poly.type
_entity_poly.pdbx_seq_one_letter_code
_entity_poly.pdbx_strand_id
1 'polypeptide(L)'
;MWVDHYGNAQLNVDPDELEAFDDHVRLVMDDGSRVARRVSTFADLEKNELGLIVDSYGLITIVLDKRSAAEELGLSTASAVTIEQFDETRPPSVITPVQLGQRRI
;
A
#
# COMPACT_ATOMS: atom_id res chain seq x y z
N MET A 1 -4.69 -6.63 -7.84
CA MET A 1 -4.11 -5.27 -7.93
C MET A 1 -3.70 -5.00 -9.36
N TRP A 2 -3.85 -3.75 -9.80
CA TRP A 2 -3.46 -3.25 -11.10
C TRP A 2 -2.58 -2.00 -10.96
N VAL A 3 -1.74 -1.69 -11.95
CA VAL A 3 -0.93 -0.47 -12.00
C VAL A 3 -1.31 0.33 -13.23
N ASP A 4 -1.68 1.59 -13.04
CA ASP A 4 -2.08 2.49 -14.13
C ASP A 4 -0.90 3.08 -14.90
N HIS A 5 -1.18 3.85 -15.96
CA HIS A 5 -0.13 4.46 -16.79
C HIS A 5 0.72 5.49 -16.03
N TYR A 6 0.19 6.10 -14.97
CA TYR A 6 0.91 7.06 -14.12
C TYR A 6 1.72 6.37 -13.03
N GLY A 7 1.56 5.06 -12.85
CA GLY A 7 2.23 4.28 -11.82
C GLY A 7 1.49 4.24 -10.49
N ASN A 8 0.20 4.60 -10.46
CA ASN A 8 -0.64 4.38 -9.27
C ASN A 8 -1.00 2.90 -9.18
N ALA A 9 -1.06 2.35 -7.97
CA ALA A 9 -1.33 0.92 -7.75
C ALA A 9 -2.71 0.72 -7.12
N GLN A 10 -3.69 0.31 -7.93
CA GLN A 10 -5.06 0.02 -7.51
C GLN A 10 -5.15 -1.34 -6.81
N LEU A 11 -5.49 -1.33 -5.53
CA LEU A 11 -5.72 -2.51 -4.71
C LEU A 11 -7.10 -3.10 -4.97
N ASN A 12 -7.26 -4.39 -4.65
CA ASN A 12 -8.57 -5.04 -4.64
C ASN A 12 -9.22 -4.88 -3.25
N VAL A 13 -9.24 -3.66 -2.72
CA VAL A 13 -9.70 -3.33 -1.36
C VAL A 13 -10.79 -2.28 -1.47
N ASP A 14 -11.93 -2.56 -0.83
CA ASP A 14 -13.04 -1.61 -0.74
C ASP A 14 -12.73 -0.54 0.33
N PRO A 15 -13.12 0.73 0.12
CA PRO A 15 -12.85 1.81 1.08
C PRO A 15 -13.42 1.55 2.48
N ASP A 16 -14.55 0.85 2.55
CA ASP A 16 -15.24 0.50 3.79
C ASP A 16 -14.37 -0.39 4.70
N GLU A 17 -13.47 -1.20 4.12
CA GLU A 17 -12.53 -2.04 4.88
C GLU A 17 -11.54 -1.21 5.70
N LEU A 18 -11.33 0.06 5.31
CA LEU A 18 -10.43 0.98 6.01
C LEU A 18 -11.15 1.88 7.02
N GLU A 19 -12.48 1.83 7.15
CA GLU A 19 -13.22 2.73 8.06
C GLU A 19 -12.75 2.66 9.52
N ALA A 20 -12.30 1.49 9.97
CA ALA A 20 -11.80 1.28 11.33
C ALA A 20 -10.36 1.79 11.56
N PHE A 21 -9.65 2.17 10.50
CA PHE A 21 -8.27 2.64 10.57
C PHE A 21 -8.24 4.17 10.69
N ASP A 22 -7.20 4.69 11.33
CA ASP A 22 -6.90 6.11 11.33
C ASP A 22 -6.45 6.60 9.94
N ASP A 23 -6.14 7.89 9.82
CA ASP A 23 -5.69 8.50 8.56
C ASP A 23 -4.38 7.88 8.05
N HIS A 24 -3.49 7.45 8.96
CA HIS A 24 -2.25 6.81 8.60
C HIS A 24 -2.39 5.29 8.70
N VAL A 25 -1.89 4.60 7.67
CA VAL A 25 -1.84 3.15 7.63
C VAL A 25 -0.45 2.67 7.25
N ARG A 26 -0.13 1.44 7.64
CA ARG A 26 1.10 0.76 7.25
C ARG A 26 0.78 -0.17 6.08
N LEU A 27 1.47 0.05 4.97
CA LEU A 27 1.51 -0.86 3.84
C LEU A 27 2.65 -1.86 4.05
N VAL A 28 2.34 -3.15 4.00
CA VAL A 28 3.31 -4.24 4.13
C VAL A 28 3.38 -5.00 2.81
N MET A 29 4.58 -5.09 2.24
CA MET A 29 4.92 -5.80 1.01
C MET A 29 6.09 -6.75 1.31
N ASP A 30 6.46 -7.64 0.40
CA ASP A 30 7.52 -8.65 0.65
C ASP A 30 8.90 -8.06 1.01
N ASP A 31 9.20 -6.83 0.60
CA ASP A 31 10.48 -6.15 0.80
C ASP A 31 10.50 -5.20 2.01
N GLY A 32 9.38 -5.04 2.71
CA GLY A 32 9.29 -4.27 3.95
C GLY A 32 7.94 -3.63 4.19
N SER A 33 7.97 -2.47 4.85
CA SER A 33 6.76 -1.67 5.08
C SER A 33 7.00 -0.19 4.79
N ARG A 34 5.91 0.51 4.46
CA ARG A 34 5.87 1.97 4.29
C ARG A 34 4.61 2.51 4.96
N VAL A 35 4.65 3.79 5.32
CA VAL A 35 3.49 4.51 5.83
C VAL A 35 2.85 5.25 4.67
N ALA A 36 1.52 5.17 4.58
CA ALA A 36 0.72 5.94 3.65
C ALA A 36 -0.39 6.67 4.42
N ARG A 37 -0.80 7.83 3.91
CA ARG A 37 -1.92 8.59 4.45
C ARG A 37 -3.14 8.46 3.54
N ARG A 38 -4.29 8.21 4.15
CA ARG A 38 -5.58 8.25 3.47
C ARG A 38 -5.93 9.70 3.17
N VAL A 39 -6.16 9.99 1.90
CA VAL A 39 -6.48 11.33 1.41
C VAL A 39 -7.61 11.27 0.40
N SER A 40 -8.28 12.40 0.19
CA SER A 40 -9.38 12.46 -0.78
C SER A 40 -8.84 12.68 -2.20
N THR A 41 -7.76 13.45 -2.35
CA THR A 41 -7.19 13.82 -3.64
C THR A 41 -5.67 13.88 -3.60
N PHE A 42 -5.03 13.87 -4.78
CA PHE A 42 -3.59 14.10 -4.90
C PHE A 42 -3.14 15.46 -4.35
N ALA A 43 -4.01 16.47 -4.36
CA ALA A 43 -3.69 17.82 -3.90
C ALA A 43 -3.53 17.89 -2.37
N ASP A 44 -4.05 16.90 -1.65
CA ASP A 44 -3.96 16.82 -0.20
C ASP A 44 -2.62 16.24 0.26
N LEU A 45 -1.81 15.67 -0.65
CA LEU A 45 -0.52 15.05 -0.32
C LEU A 45 0.56 16.09 -0.06
N GLU A 46 1.40 15.80 0.93
CA GLU A 46 2.67 16.47 1.11
C GLU A 46 3.70 16.00 0.08
N LYS A 47 4.78 16.78 -0.03
CA LYS A 47 5.84 16.50 -0.99
C LYS A 47 6.45 15.12 -0.71
N ASN A 48 6.49 14.27 -1.74
CA ASN A 48 7.01 12.91 -1.67
C ASN A 48 6.25 11.97 -0.72
N GLU A 49 5.00 12.26 -0.38
CA GLU A 49 4.17 11.45 0.51
C GLU A 49 3.39 10.37 -0.25
N LEU A 50 3.29 9.18 0.35
CA LEU A 50 2.43 8.10 -0.12
C LEU A 50 0.99 8.33 0.33
N GLY A 51 0.06 8.22 -0.61
CA GLY A 51 -1.37 8.36 -0.38
C GLY A 51 -2.15 7.09 -0.64
N LEU A 52 -3.30 6.95 0.03
CA LEU A 52 -4.40 6.10 -0.40
C LEU A 52 -5.58 6.99 -0.80
N ILE A 53 -6.03 6.86 -2.05
CA ILE A 53 -7.23 7.53 -2.56
C ILE A 53 -8.26 6.49 -3.03
N VAL A 54 -9.53 6.87 -3.03
CA VAL A 54 -10.56 6.12 -3.75
C VAL A 54 -10.56 6.58 -5.20
N ASP A 55 -10.36 5.66 -6.14
CA ASP A 55 -10.35 6.01 -7.56
C ASP A 55 -11.74 5.97 -8.22
N SER A 56 -11.78 6.18 -9.54
CA SER A 56 -13.03 6.22 -10.32
C SER A 56 -13.81 4.89 -10.34
N TYR A 57 -13.17 3.78 -9.99
CA TYR A 57 -13.80 2.47 -9.87
C TYR A 57 -14.29 2.18 -8.43
N GLY A 58 -14.08 3.11 -7.50
CA GLY A 58 -14.49 2.95 -6.10
C GLY A 58 -13.53 2.11 -5.27
N LEU A 59 -12.34 1.80 -5.77
CA LEU A 59 -11.34 0.98 -5.08
C LEU A 59 -10.22 1.83 -4.50
N ILE A 60 -9.57 1.30 -3.46
CA ILE A 60 -8.38 1.93 -2.87
C ILE A 60 -7.20 1.84 -3.83
N THR A 61 -6.58 2.99 -4.08
CA THR A 61 -5.41 3.13 -4.96
C THR A 61 -4.26 3.83 -4.22
N ILE A 62 -3.09 3.20 -4.26
CA ILE A 62 -1.85 3.76 -3.73
C ILE A 62 -1.29 4.77 -4.73
N VAL A 63 -0.99 5.95 -4.23
CA VAL A 63 -0.48 7.09 -5.00
C VAL A 63 0.76 7.69 -4.34
N LEU A 64 1.53 8.47 -5.09
CA LEU A 64 2.70 9.19 -4.60
C LEU A 64 2.76 10.57 -5.23
N ASP A 65 3.05 11.61 -4.45
CA ASP A 65 3.17 12.98 -4.99
C ASP A 65 4.18 13.04 -6.15
N LYS A 66 3.64 13.34 -7.35
CA LYS A 66 4.37 13.58 -8.62
C LYS A 66 5.28 12.45 -9.09
N ARG A 67 5.12 11.23 -8.57
CA ARG A 67 5.97 10.08 -8.90
C ARG A 67 5.14 8.80 -8.97
N SER A 68 5.71 7.78 -9.60
CA SER A 68 5.11 6.45 -9.68
C SER A 68 5.19 5.77 -8.32
N ALA A 69 4.03 5.49 -7.71
CA ALA A 69 3.96 4.74 -6.47
C ALA A 69 4.43 3.30 -6.66
N ALA A 70 4.09 2.69 -7.80
CA ALA A 70 4.50 1.33 -8.12
C ALA A 70 6.01 1.20 -8.28
N GLU A 71 6.69 2.15 -8.91
CA GLU A 71 8.15 2.13 -9.01
C GLU A 71 8.83 2.36 -7.65
N GLU A 72 8.33 3.32 -6.86
CA GLU A 72 8.88 3.62 -5.52
C GLU A 72 8.75 2.43 -4.57
N LEU A 73 7.66 1.67 -4.68
CA LEU A 73 7.35 0.52 -3.82
C LEU A 73 7.72 -0.84 -4.45
N GLY A 74 8.30 -0.86 -5.66
CA GLY A 74 8.61 -2.12 -6.37
C GLY A 74 7.39 -3.00 -6.68
N LEU A 75 6.21 -2.39 -6.86
CA LEU A 75 4.95 -3.11 -7.08
C LEU A 75 4.72 -3.50 -8.53
N SER A 76 4.09 -4.66 -8.71
CA SER A 76 3.59 -5.16 -9.97
C SER A 76 2.19 -5.74 -9.78
N THR A 77 1.54 -6.17 -10.86
CA THR A 77 0.22 -6.84 -10.78
C THR A 77 0.23 -8.14 -9.96
N ALA A 78 1.41 -8.75 -9.75
CA ALA A 78 1.58 -9.96 -8.94
C ALA A 78 1.95 -9.66 -7.48
N SER A 79 2.19 -8.40 -7.11
CA SER A 79 2.60 -8.03 -5.75
C SER A 79 1.41 -8.11 -4.78
N ALA A 80 1.67 -8.61 -3.58
CA ALA A 80 0.74 -8.57 -2.47
C ALA A 80 1.02 -7.34 -1.60
N VAL A 81 -0.04 -6.67 -1.16
CA VAL A 81 0.03 -5.55 -0.21
C VAL A 81 -0.97 -5.82 0.90
N THR A 82 -0.49 -5.83 2.15
CA THR A 82 -1.34 -5.89 3.34
C THR A 82 -1.43 -4.51 3.96
N ILE A 83 -2.62 -4.09 4.35
CA ILE A 83 -2.85 -2.82 5.06
C ILE A 83 -3.02 -3.12 6.54
N GLU A 84 -2.17 -2.52 7.37
CA GLU A 84 -2.20 -2.64 8.83
C GLU A 84 -2.43 -1.27 9.46
N GLN A 85 -3.04 -1.25 10.66
CA GLN A 85 -3.17 -0.01 11.42
C GLN A 85 -1.78 0.54 11.73
N PHE A 86 -1.59 1.84 11.47
CA PHE A 86 -0.33 2.48 11.81
C PHE A 86 -0.27 2.71 13.32
N ASP A 87 0.81 2.24 13.93
CA ASP A 87 1.17 2.49 15.31
C ASP A 87 2.62 2.99 15.33
N GLU A 88 2.81 4.25 15.71
CA GLU A 88 4.12 4.91 15.76
C GLU A 88 5.07 4.21 16.74
N THR A 89 4.53 3.55 17.77
CA THR A 89 5.33 2.82 18.76
C THR A 89 5.78 1.44 18.26
N ARG A 90 5.15 0.93 17.19
CA ARG A 90 5.48 -0.37 16.62
C ARG A 90 6.66 -0.24 15.67
N PRO A 91 7.79 -0.96 15.93
CA PRO A 91 8.93 -0.94 15.03
C PRO A 91 8.53 -1.39 13.61
N PRO A 92 9.27 -0.97 12.56
CA PRO A 92 9.01 -1.41 11.19
C PRO A 92 9.03 -2.94 11.12
N SER A 93 8.09 -3.52 10.36
CA SER A 93 7.96 -4.98 10.24
C SER A 93 9.24 -5.58 9.62
N VAL A 94 9.87 -6.51 10.33
CA VAL A 94 10.99 -7.30 9.82
C VAL A 94 10.42 -8.55 9.16
N ILE A 95 10.54 -8.63 7.84
CA ILE A 95 10.07 -9.78 7.08
C ILE A 95 11.16 -10.83 7.13
N THR A 96 10.95 -11.86 7.93
CA THR A 96 11.85 -13.02 7.95
C THR A 96 11.31 -14.03 6.93
N PRO A 97 11.99 -14.26 5.79
CA PRO A 97 11.52 -15.22 4.80
C PRO A 97 11.51 -16.62 5.41
N VAL A 98 10.34 -17.24 5.51
CA VAL A 98 10.19 -18.64 5.90
C VAL A 98 10.23 -19.52 4.65
N GLN A 99 11.22 -20.41 4.57
CA GLN A 99 11.25 -21.46 3.55
C GLN A 99 10.32 -22.60 3.99
N LEU A 100 9.13 -22.66 3.38
CA LEU A 100 8.22 -23.80 3.55
C LEU A 100 8.83 -25.01 2.82
N GLY A 101 9.41 -25.94 3.59
CA GLY A 101 9.95 -27.19 3.07
C GLY A 101 8.85 -28.05 2.44
N GLN A 102 8.99 -28.37 1.15
CA GLN A 102 8.11 -29.32 0.47
C GLN A 102 8.14 -30.67 1.18
N ARG A 103 6.98 -31.08 1.73
CA ARG A 103 6.78 -32.44 2.24
C ARG A 103 6.71 -33.39 1.03
N ARG A 104 7.82 -34.08 0.73
CA ARG A 104 7.82 -35.19 -0.23
C ARG A 104 6.87 -36.29 0.27
N ILE A 105 5.93 -36.68 -0.59
CA ILE A 105 5.24 -37.97 -0.53
C ILE A 105 6.02 -38.99 -1.36
#